data_AF-R7T543-F1
#
_entry.id   AF-R7T543-F1
#
_cell.length_a   1.000
_cell.length_b   1.000
_cell.length_c   1.000
_cell.angle_alpha   90.00
_cell.angle_beta   90.00
_cell.angle_gamma   90.00
#
_symmetry.space_group_name_H-M   'P 1'
#
loop_
_entity.id
_entity.type
_entity.pdbx_description
1 polymer ?
#
loop_
_entity_poly.entity_id
_entity_poly.type
_entity_poly.pdbx_seq_one_letter_code
_entity_poly.pdbx_strand_id
1 'polypeptide(L)'
;MGNLLLAAATLFNGLTFSRMEELAKSINLAFPTSRACTKLQRKWLHPAIDQEWKQEVELVVEETRQQHQPLCLAGDGRSDSPGFNAHYGSYTLMNISPDVAPKILCMELVDVAEIDHQLDLWHVSNNLTKKMTAKTKQRGMEELGDWIRCISNHLW
;
A
#
# COMPACT_ATOMS: atom_id res chain seq x y z
N MET A 1 14.16 9.91 28.41
CA MET A 1 14.67 9.28 27.17
C MET A 1 14.08 7.89 26.92
N GLY A 2 14.05 6.98 27.91
CA GLY A 2 13.57 5.59 27.73
C GLY A 2 12.20 5.43 27.06
N ASN A 3 11.18 6.19 27.46
CA ASN A 3 9.85 6.08 26.87
C ASN A 3 9.80 6.49 25.38
N LEU A 4 10.65 7.42 24.95
CA LEU A 4 10.74 7.81 23.54
C LEU A 4 11.40 6.70 22.72
N LEU A 5 12.44 6.05 23.26
CA LEU A 5 13.08 4.90 22.62
C LEU A 5 12.13 3.70 22.51
N LEU A 6 11.32 3.43 23.54
CA LEU A 6 10.30 2.38 23.49
C LEU A 6 9.19 2.71 22.46
N ALA A 7 8.78 3.97 22.37
CA ALA A 7 7.83 4.43 21.35
C ALA A 7 8.41 4.33 19.93
N ALA A 8 9.71 4.61 19.76
CA ALA A 8 10.43 4.42 18.50
C ALA A 8 10.58 2.95 18.14
N ALA A 9 10.98 2.10 19.09
CA ALA A 9 11.09 0.66 18.88
C ALA A 9 9.76 0.09 18.40
N THR A 10 8.65 0.48 19.04
CA THR A 10 7.29 0.07 18.64
C THR A 10 6.91 0.55 17.23
N LEU A 11 7.43 1.69 16.77
CA LEU A 11 7.14 2.22 15.45
C LEU A 11 7.96 1.54 14.35
N PHE A 12 9.24 1.26 14.61
CA PHE A 12 10.20 0.85 13.58
C PHE A 12 10.39 -0.65 13.43
N ASN A 13 9.98 -1.47 14.40
CA ASN A 13 10.22 -2.92 14.36
C ASN A 13 9.10 -3.74 13.69
N GLY A 14 8.06 -3.08 13.17
CA GLY A 14 6.93 -3.74 12.52
C GLY A 14 6.06 -4.60 13.45
N LEU A 15 6.31 -4.59 14.76
CA LEU A 15 5.47 -5.27 15.75
C LEU A 15 4.29 -4.37 16.13
N THR A 16 3.15 -4.97 16.43
CA THR A 16 2.02 -4.23 16.98
C THR A 16 2.32 -3.78 18.41
N PHE A 17 1.68 -2.70 18.84
CA PHE A 17 1.78 -2.23 20.23
C PHE A 17 1.47 -3.36 21.23
N SER A 18 0.42 -4.16 20.97
CA SER A 18 0.04 -5.27 21.85
C SER A 18 1.15 -6.30 22.02
N ARG A 19 1.84 -6.68 20.93
CA ARG A 19 2.96 -7.61 20.98
C ARG A 19 4.15 -7.06 21.78
N MET A 20 4.44 -5.77 21.62
CA MET A 20 5.48 -5.10 22.39
C MET A 20 5.13 -5.01 23.88
N GLU A 21 3.87 -4.74 24.20
CA GLU A 21 3.38 -4.69 25.57
C GLU A 21 3.40 -6.08 26.24
N GLU A 22 3.00 -7.13 25.52
CA GLU A 22 3.10 -8.52 25.98
C GLU A 22 4.55 -8.92 26.27
N LEU A 23 5.47 -8.57 25.38
CA LEU A 23 6.90 -8.79 25.60
C LEU A 23 7.39 -8.05 26.85
N ALA A 24 7.02 -6.78 27.03
CA ALA A 24 7.42 -6.02 28.21
C ALA A 24 6.87 -6.64 29.51
N LYS A 25 5.63 -7.14 29.49
CA LYS A 25 5.02 -7.84 30.63
C LYS A 25 5.78 -9.14 30.97
N SER A 26 6.21 -9.92 29.98
CA SER A 26 6.87 -11.21 30.22
C SER A 26 8.23 -11.08 30.92
N ILE A 27 8.90 -9.93 30.76
CA ILE A 27 10.18 -9.61 31.41
C ILE A 27 10.04 -8.60 32.57
N ASN A 28 8.81 -8.30 32.99
CA ASN A 28 8.50 -7.32 34.04
C ASN A 28 9.11 -5.92 33.80
N LEU A 29 9.12 -5.48 32.53
CA LEU A 29 9.58 -4.16 32.12
C LEU A 29 8.44 -3.15 32.17
N ALA A 30 8.65 -2.02 32.83
CA ALA A 30 7.72 -0.90 32.79
C ALA A 30 7.60 -0.35 31.35
N PHE A 31 6.38 -0.35 30.81
CA PHE A 31 6.12 0.01 29.41
C PHE A 31 5.12 1.17 29.29
N PRO A 32 5.34 2.16 28.40
CA PRO A 32 4.40 3.25 28.17
C PRO A 32 3.07 2.75 27.61
N THR A 33 1.98 3.41 28.01
CA THR A 33 0.65 3.12 27.47
C THR A 33 0.57 3.45 25.97
N SER A 34 -0.34 2.81 25.24
CA SER A 34 -0.55 3.06 23.81
C SER A 34 -0.72 4.56 23.52
N ARG A 35 -1.56 5.25 24.30
CA ARG A 35 -1.77 6.70 24.18
C ARG A 35 -0.49 7.51 24.36
N ALA A 36 0.37 7.12 25.31
CA ALA A 36 1.65 7.78 25.54
C ALA A 36 2.63 7.53 24.38
N CYS A 37 2.72 6.29 23.88
CA CYS A 37 3.50 5.95 22.69
C CYS A 37 3.07 6.77 21.48
N THR A 38 1.79 6.77 21.13
CA THR A 38 1.30 7.53 19.97
C THR A 38 1.50 9.03 20.14
N LYS A 39 1.39 9.57 21.37
CA LYS A 39 1.70 10.98 21.65
C LYS A 39 3.16 11.30 21.38
N LEU A 40 4.09 10.44 21.81
CA LEU A 40 5.52 10.60 21.57
C LEU A 40 5.86 10.46 20.09
N GLN A 41 5.28 9.46 19.42
CA GLN A 41 5.45 9.23 17.98
C GLN A 41 5.00 10.45 17.16
N ARG A 42 3.76 10.93 17.36
CA ARG A 42 3.25 12.10 16.65
C ARG A 42 4.03 13.37 16.91
N LYS A 43 4.53 13.56 18.13
CA LYS A 43 5.21 14.79 18.52
C LYS A 43 6.65 14.85 18.01
N TRP A 44 7.36 13.73 18.00
CA TRP A 44 8.81 13.72 17.78
C TRP A 44 9.25 12.83 16.63
N LEU A 45 8.65 11.64 16.47
CA LEU A 45 9.11 10.66 15.50
C LEU A 45 8.54 10.91 14.11
N HIS A 46 7.24 11.19 13.99
CA HIS A 46 6.62 11.45 12.69
C HIS A 46 7.22 12.68 11.99
N PRO A 47 7.43 13.83 12.67
CA PRO A 47 8.08 14.97 12.02
C PRO A 47 9.51 14.67 11.57
N ALA A 48 10.27 13.90 12.35
CA ALA A 48 11.62 13.50 11.98
C ALA A 48 11.61 12.58 10.75
N ILE A 49 10.72 11.58 10.73
CA ILE A 49 10.57 10.68 9.57
C ILE A 49 10.15 11.46 8.32
N ASP A 50 9.19 12.38 8.44
CA ASP A 50 8.72 13.22 7.34
C ASP A 50 9.85 14.12 6.79
N GLN A 51 10.68 14.67 7.66
CA GLN A 51 11.84 15.46 7.27
C GLN A 51 12.88 14.61 6.51
N GLU A 52 13.28 13.47 7.06
CA GLU A 52 14.26 12.58 6.43
C GLU A 52 13.74 12.05 5.08
N TRP A 53 12.46 11.68 5.01
CA TRP A 53 11.83 11.25 3.76
C TRP A 53 11.88 12.34 2.68
N LYS A 54 11.54 13.59 3.03
CA LYS A 54 11.60 14.71 2.09
C LYS A 54 13.01 14.96 1.57
N GLN A 55 14.01 14.90 2.44
CA GLN A 55 15.41 15.05 2.06
C GLN A 55 15.86 13.94 1.11
N GLU A 56 15.53 12.69 1.40
CA GLU A 56 15.88 11.56 0.54
C GLU A 56 15.24 11.66 -0.85
N VAL A 57 13.95 12.00 -0.91
CA VAL A 57 13.25 12.20 -2.19
C VAL A 57 13.85 13.35 -2.99
N GLU A 58 14.17 14.47 -2.34
CA GLU A 58 14.81 15.62 -3.00
C GLU A 58 16.16 15.24 -3.61
N LEU A 59 17.00 14.53 -2.86
CA LEU A 59 18.29 14.03 -3.34
C LEU A 59 18.12 13.09 -4.56
N VAL A 60 17.17 12.15 -4.48
CA VAL A 60 16.88 11.22 -5.58
C VAL A 60 16.40 11.95 -6.84
N VAL A 61 15.55 12.96 -6.69
CA VAL A 61 15.03 13.78 -7.81
C VAL A 61 16.15 14.60 -8.43
N GLU A 62 17.02 15.22 -7.63
CA GLU A 62 18.18 15.97 -8.13
C GLU A 62 19.16 15.07 -8.88
N GLU A 63 19.51 13.91 -8.33
CA GLU A 63 20.37 12.92 -8.99
C GLU A 63 19.78 12.50 -10.33
N THR A 64 18.48 12.19 -10.36
CA THR A 64 17.76 11.80 -11.58
C THR A 64 17.77 12.93 -12.62
N ARG A 65 17.60 14.19 -12.19
CA ARG A 65 17.67 15.36 -13.07
C ARG A 65 19.07 15.55 -13.67
N GLN A 66 20.13 15.30 -12.89
CA GLN A 66 21.51 15.45 -13.34
C GLN A 66 21.93 14.42 -14.39
N GLN A 67 21.28 13.26 -14.45
CA GLN A 67 21.61 12.23 -15.44
C GLN A 67 21.30 12.66 -16.88
N HIS A 68 20.42 13.66 -17.10
CA HIS A 68 20.02 14.16 -18.42
C HIS A 68 19.61 13.05 -19.42
N GLN A 69 19.08 11.94 -18.91
CA GLN A 69 18.60 10.81 -19.69
C GLN A 69 17.06 10.87 -19.83
N PRO A 70 16.49 10.28 -20.89
CA PRO A 70 15.06 10.07 -20.98
C PRO A 70 14.59 9.18 -19.82
N LEU A 71 13.53 9.61 -19.12
CA LEU A 71 12.96 8.86 -18.00
C LEU A 71 11.85 7.94 -18.48
N CYS A 72 11.91 6.67 -18.08
CA CYS A 72 10.76 5.77 -18.09
C CYS A 72 10.12 5.81 -16.70
N LEU A 73 8.88 6.27 -16.60
CA LEU A 73 8.16 6.41 -15.34
C LEU A 73 7.04 5.37 -15.26
N ALA A 74 6.89 4.76 -14.09
CA ALA A 74 5.75 3.91 -13.77
C ALA A 74 5.15 4.37 -12.44
N GLY A 75 3.82 4.39 -12.39
CA GLY A 75 3.08 4.70 -11.17
C GLY A 75 2.26 3.51 -10.72
N ASP A 76 2.13 3.32 -9.42
CA ASP A 76 1.24 2.34 -8.81
C ASP A 76 0.45 2.98 -7.65
N GLY A 77 -0.80 2.56 -7.50
CA GLY A 77 -1.73 3.04 -6.48
C GLY A 77 -2.13 1.93 -5.53
N ARG A 78 -1.96 2.12 -4.23
CA ARG A 78 -2.45 1.22 -3.19
C ARG A 78 -3.61 1.85 -2.44
N SER A 79 -4.77 1.21 -2.49
CA SER A 79 -5.99 1.63 -1.77
C SER A 79 -6.46 0.50 -0.86
N ASP A 80 -5.70 0.24 0.19
CA ASP A 80 -5.98 -0.81 1.17
C ASP A 80 -6.12 -0.18 2.56
N SER A 81 -7.34 -0.05 3.08
CA SER A 81 -7.59 0.25 4.49
C SER A 81 -8.19 -0.96 5.21
N PRO A 82 -7.58 -1.47 6.30
CA PRO A 82 -8.24 -2.45 7.16
C PRO A 82 -9.41 -1.76 7.90
N GLY A 83 -10.64 -1.96 7.41
CA GLY A 83 -11.86 -1.43 8.02
C GLY A 83 -12.67 -0.53 7.07
N PHE A 84 -13.63 -1.14 6.37
CA PHE A 84 -14.86 -0.59 5.79
C PHE A 84 -14.91 0.76 5.04
N ASN A 85 -13.83 1.49 4.80
CA ASN A 85 -13.77 2.55 3.78
C ASN A 85 -12.32 3.00 3.52
N ALA A 86 -11.79 2.68 2.34
CA ALA A 86 -10.53 3.25 1.87
C ALA A 86 -10.82 4.63 1.24
N HIS A 87 -10.85 5.67 2.07
CA HIS A 87 -11.05 7.04 1.61
C HIS A 87 -9.83 7.62 0.89
N TYR A 88 -8.63 7.16 1.26
CA TYR A 88 -7.36 7.64 0.70
C TYR A 88 -6.53 6.47 0.21
N GLY A 89 -5.99 6.59 -1.00
CA GLY A 89 -5.00 5.68 -1.56
C GLY A 89 -3.63 6.35 -1.62
N SER A 90 -2.55 5.57 -1.49
CA SER A 90 -1.20 6.06 -1.75
C SER A 90 -0.84 5.80 -3.21
N TYR A 91 -0.50 6.84 -3.95
CA TYR A 91 0.05 6.75 -5.29
C TYR A 91 1.56 6.96 -5.25
N THR A 92 2.32 6.04 -5.84
CA THR A 92 3.78 6.09 -5.89
C THR A 92 4.23 6.15 -7.33
N LEU A 93 5.08 7.12 -7.67
CA LEU A 93 5.70 7.27 -8.99
C LEU A 93 7.18 6.91 -8.89
N MET A 94 7.62 6.00 -9.76
CA MET A 94 8.98 5.48 -9.79
C MET A 94 9.62 5.68 -11.16
N ASN A 95 10.93 5.94 -11.18
CA ASN A 95 11.75 5.79 -12.37
C ASN A 95 12.06 4.30 -12.58
N ILE A 96 11.68 3.74 -13.72
CA ILE A 96 11.89 2.35 -14.13
C ILE A 96 12.74 2.25 -15.41
N SER A 97 13.55 3.26 -15.68
CA SER A 97 14.45 3.26 -16.83
C SER A 97 15.34 2.02 -16.81
N PRO A 98 15.54 1.32 -17.95
CA PRO A 98 16.17 0.00 -17.99
C PRO A 98 17.62 -0.02 -17.48
N ASP A 99 18.31 1.12 -17.55
CA ASP A 99 19.71 1.27 -17.17
C ASP A 99 19.92 1.75 -15.72
N VAL A 100 18.83 1.93 -14.95
CA VAL A 100 18.88 2.52 -13.60
C VAL A 100 18.07 1.66 -12.63
N ALA A 101 18.58 1.49 -11.41
CA ALA A 101 17.81 0.85 -10.35
C ALA A 101 16.51 1.63 -10.09
N PRO A 102 15.36 0.96 -9.88
CA PRO A 102 14.12 1.66 -9.63
C PRO A 102 14.20 2.56 -8.40
N LYS A 103 13.86 3.83 -8.57
CA LYS A 103 13.84 4.83 -7.48
C LYS A 103 12.48 5.51 -7.43
N ILE A 104 11.96 5.71 -6.22
CA ILE A 104 10.73 6.46 -5.99
C ILE A 104 11.04 7.94 -6.16
N LEU A 105 10.30 8.61 -7.06
CA LEU A 105 10.42 10.05 -7.29
C LEU A 105 9.34 10.85 -6.56
N CYS A 106 8.17 10.23 -6.36
CA CYS A 106 7.05 10.87 -5.69
C CYS A 106 6.16 9.84 -5.01
N MET A 107 5.59 10.22 -3.86
CA MET A 107 4.52 9.49 -3.20
C MET A 107 3.49 10.49 -2.69
N GLU A 108 2.24 10.31 -3.09
CA GLU A 108 1.13 11.20 -2.72
C GLU A 108 -0.03 10.39 -2.14
N LEU A 109 -0.74 10.98 -1.18
CA LEU A 109 -2.03 10.48 -0.73
C LEU A 109 -3.11 11.12 -1.60
N VAL A 110 -3.88 10.29 -2.27
CA VAL A 110 -4.94 10.70 -3.21
C VAL A 110 -6.28 10.30 -2.60
N ASP A 111 -7.27 11.21 -2.65
CA ASP A 111 -8.63 10.86 -2.29
C ASP A 111 -9.22 9.93 -3.34
N VAL A 112 -9.75 8.80 -2.90
CA VAL A 112 -10.34 7.78 -3.78
C VAL A 112 -11.52 8.35 -4.57
N ALA A 113 -12.23 9.34 -4.03
CA ALA A 113 -13.33 10.00 -4.73
C ALA A 113 -12.88 10.84 -5.94
N GLU A 114 -11.59 11.22 -6.02
CA GLU A 114 -11.03 11.99 -7.13
C GLU A 114 -10.51 11.10 -8.27
N ILE A 115 -10.50 9.78 -8.07
CA ILE A 115 -9.99 8.80 -9.04
C ILE A 115 -11.18 8.21 -9.82
N ASP A 116 -11.16 8.35 -11.15
CA ASP A 116 -12.05 7.60 -12.02
C ASP A 116 -11.59 6.13 -12.05
N HIS A 117 -12.26 5.28 -11.27
CA HIS A 117 -11.95 3.86 -11.22
C HIS A 117 -12.29 3.20 -12.54
N GLN A 118 -11.26 2.92 -13.35
CA GLN A 118 -11.38 1.93 -14.40
C GLN A 118 -11.44 0.56 -13.73
N LEU A 119 -12.53 -0.18 -13.94
CA LEU A 119 -12.66 -1.55 -13.45
C LEU A 119 -11.43 -2.36 -13.89
N ASP A 120 -10.66 -2.88 -12.94
CA ASP A 120 -9.54 -3.76 -13.29
C ASP A 120 -10.05 -5.02 -13.99
N LEU A 121 -9.19 -5.63 -14.81
CA LEU A 121 -9.53 -6.82 -15.59
C LEU A 121 -10.01 -7.99 -14.71
N TRP A 122 -9.56 -8.04 -13.46
CA TRP A 122 -9.99 -9.05 -12.49
C TRP A 122 -11.46 -8.88 -12.10
N HIS A 123 -11.91 -7.66 -11.80
CA HIS A 123 -13.31 -7.33 -11.52
C HIS A 123 -14.19 -7.59 -12.74
N VAL A 124 -13.71 -7.30 -13.95
CA VAL A 124 -14.40 -7.62 -15.21
C VAL A 124 -14.56 -9.13 -15.37
N SER A 125 -13.46 -9.89 -15.21
CA SER A 125 -13.42 -11.36 -15.29
C SER A 125 -14.35 -12.02 -14.26
N ASN A 126 -14.34 -11.55 -13.01
CA ASN A 126 -15.23 -12.03 -11.96
C ASN A 126 -16.70 -11.75 -12.23
N ASN A 127 -17.03 -10.54 -12.66
CA ASN A 127 -18.41 -10.18 -12.96
C ASN A 127 -18.95 -10.97 -14.17
N LEU A 128 -18.12 -11.19 -15.18
CA LEU A 128 -18.46 -12.01 -16.33
C LEU A 128 -18.68 -13.47 -15.92
N THR A 129 -17.76 -14.04 -15.13
CA THR A 129 -17.86 -15.40 -14.58
C THR A 129 -19.17 -15.59 -13.79
N LYS A 130 -19.52 -14.64 -12.92
CA LYS A 130 -20.80 -14.67 -12.17
C LYS A 130 -22.02 -14.71 -13.10
N LYS A 131 -22.05 -13.85 -14.14
CA LYS A 131 -23.16 -13.80 -15.11
C LYS A 131 -23.25 -15.07 -15.94
N MET A 132 -22.12 -15.63 -16.36
CA MET A 132 -22.08 -16.88 -17.12
C MET A 132 -22.55 -18.07 -16.27
N THR A 133 -22.09 -18.19 -15.02
CA THR A 133 -22.53 -19.23 -14.07
C THR A 133 -24.02 -19.11 -13.74
N ALA A 134 -24.60 -17.92 -13.76
CA ALA A 134 -26.04 -17.76 -13.61
C ALA A 134 -26.81 -18.27 -14.84
N LYS A 135 -26.26 -18.07 -16.05
CA LYS A 135 -26.86 -18.55 -17.31
C LYS A 135 -26.77 -20.07 -17.46
N THR A 136 -25.72 -20.72 -16.98
CA THR A 136 -25.59 -22.20 -17.07
C THR A 136 -26.68 -22.96 -16.32
N LYS A 137 -27.34 -22.32 -15.35
CA LYS A 137 -28.46 -22.89 -14.61
C LYS A 137 -29.79 -22.86 -15.39
N GLN A 138 -29.82 -22.21 -16.55
CA GLN A 138 -30.99 -22.20 -17.42
C GLN A 138 -30.98 -23.43 -18.32
N ARG A 139 -32.17 -24.00 -18.54
CA ARG A 139 -32.36 -25.19 -19.37
C ARG A 139 -31.81 -24.94 -20.79
N GLY A 140 -30.90 -25.80 -21.24
CA GLY A 140 -30.30 -25.74 -22.57
C GLY A 140 -29.10 -24.80 -22.69
N MET A 141 -28.55 -24.32 -21.57
CA MET A 141 -27.36 -23.45 -21.52
C MET A 141 -26.23 -24.06 -20.68
N GLU A 142 -26.32 -25.36 -20.36
CA GLU A 142 -25.37 -26.06 -19.48
C GLU A 142 -23.96 -26.10 -20.07
N GLU A 143 -23.84 -26.22 -21.40
CA GLU A 143 -22.57 -26.24 -22.15
C GLU A 143 -21.74 -24.97 -21.99
N LEU A 144 -22.38 -23.84 -21.67
CA LEU A 144 -21.67 -22.58 -21.40
C LEU A 144 -20.70 -22.72 -20.22
N GLY A 145 -20.94 -23.66 -19.31
CA GLY A 145 -20.12 -23.90 -18.13
C GLY A 145 -18.68 -24.31 -18.46
N ASP A 146 -18.51 -25.08 -19.53
CA ASP A 146 -17.20 -25.58 -19.96
C ASP A 146 -16.27 -24.44 -20.42
N TRP A 147 -16.86 -23.33 -20.90
CA TRP A 147 -16.14 -22.17 -21.42
C TRP A 147 -15.80 -21.12 -20.35
N ILE A 148 -16.41 -21.18 -19.17
CA ILE A 148 -16.22 -20.17 -18.12
C ILE A 148 -14.76 -20.06 -17.72
N ARG A 149 -14.08 -21.20 -17.53
CA ARG A 149 -12.68 -21.22 -17.10
C ARG A 149 -11.76 -20.66 -18.18
N CYS A 150 -11.95 -21.01 -19.45
CA CYS A 150 -11.08 -20.51 -20.51
C CYS A 150 -11.29 -19.02 -20.76
N ILE A 151 -12.52 -18.52 -20.67
CA ILE A 151 -12.83 -17.10 -20.82
C ILE A 151 -12.26 -16.29 -19.64
N SER A 152 -12.40 -16.79 -18.41
CA SER A 152 -11.81 -16.15 -17.22
C SER A 152 -10.28 -16.05 -17.31
N ASN A 153 -9.62 -17.11 -17.78
CA ASN A 153 -8.15 -17.16 -17.95
C ASN A 153 -7.64 -16.35 -19.15
N HIS A 154 -8.52 -16.00 -20.10
CA HIS A 154 -8.15 -15.17 -21.24
C HIS A 154 -8.18 -13.68 -20.91
N LEU A 155 -9.05 -13.31 -19.97
CA LEU A 155 -9.20 -11.93 -19.50
C LEU A 155 -8.20 -11.57 -18.39
N TRP A 156 -7.62 -12.57 -17.72
CA TRP A 156 -6.69 -12.45 -16.59
C TRP A 156 -5.80 -13.69 -16.50
#